data_AF-A0AAW0PYX9-F1
#
_entry.id   AF-A0AAW0PYX9-F1
#
_cell.length_a   1.000
_cell.length_b   1.000
_cell.length_c   1.000
_cell.angle_alpha   90.00
_cell.angle_beta   90.00
_cell.angle_gamma   90.00
#
_symmetry.space_group_name_H-M   'P 1'
#
loop_
_entity.id
_entity.type
_entity.pdbx_description
1 polymer ?
#
loop_
_entity_poly.entity_id
_entity_poly.type
_entity_poly.pdbx_seq_one_letter_code
_entity_poly.pdbx_strand_id
1 'polypeptide(L)'
;MVVAEGLTERVQGTSVFLFGWADSPLHRGLAQRRKEMSWFKKNPDLNQIRPDLGPPPGRQYGLTGHGLGRSIASAIRESTDGGILGVQVLALPHDGAVEIACNVESVKGEPPSSDWPTFNIGGQPYCHAPASVITKRVSELAAPKGAETKGTAIVGFTPRECRGLAELALSRNIGEFWREQRRIRM
;
A
#
# COMPACT_ATOMS: atom_id res chain seq x y z
N MET A 1 -2.53 -18.31 -6.13
CA MET A 1 -3.19 -18.58 -7.42
C MET A 1 -4.69 -18.85 -7.27
N VAL A 2 -5.11 -19.85 -6.49
CA VAL A 2 -6.53 -20.28 -6.36
C VAL A 2 -7.57 -19.15 -6.20
N VAL A 3 -7.29 -18.14 -5.37
CA VAL A 3 -8.23 -17.02 -5.15
C VAL A 3 -8.37 -16.12 -6.39
N ALA A 4 -7.25 -15.86 -7.09
CA ALA A 4 -7.25 -14.99 -8.26
C ALA A 4 -7.93 -15.67 -9.47
N GLU A 5 -7.68 -16.96 -9.67
CA GLU A 5 -8.33 -17.79 -10.70
C GLU A 5 -9.84 -17.82 -10.47
N GLY A 6 -10.27 -18.15 -9.25
CA GLY A 6 -11.69 -18.18 -8.90
C GLY A 6 -12.39 -16.82 -9.03
N LEU A 7 -11.66 -15.71 -8.83
CA LEU A 7 -12.18 -14.35 -9.09
C LEU A 7 -12.41 -14.11 -10.58
N THR A 8 -11.44 -14.47 -11.42
CA THR A 8 -11.56 -14.29 -12.88
C THR A 8 -12.62 -15.19 -13.52
N GLU A 9 -12.87 -16.37 -12.94
CA GLU A 9 -13.90 -17.31 -13.39
C GLU A 9 -15.32 -16.86 -12.99
N ARG A 10 -15.48 -16.30 -11.78
CA ARG A 10 -16.79 -15.98 -11.20
C ARG A 10 -17.26 -14.57 -11.50
N VAL A 11 -16.35 -13.64 -11.77
CA VAL A 11 -16.66 -12.23 -11.98
C VAL A 11 -16.18 -11.82 -13.38
N GLN A 12 -17.11 -11.84 -14.33
CA GLN A 12 -16.82 -11.55 -15.73
C GLN A 12 -16.23 -10.15 -15.91
N GLY A 13 -15.18 -10.05 -16.73
CA GLY A 13 -14.47 -8.78 -16.98
C GLY A 13 -13.40 -8.43 -15.94
N THR A 14 -13.14 -9.31 -14.97
CA THR A 14 -12.11 -9.10 -13.96
C THR A 14 -10.72 -9.42 -14.51
N SER A 15 -9.81 -8.45 -14.45
CA SER A 15 -8.39 -8.62 -14.73
C SER A 15 -7.62 -8.65 -13.42
N VAL A 16 -6.70 -9.61 -13.25
CA VAL A 16 -5.85 -9.70 -12.05
C VAL A 16 -4.40 -9.49 -12.42
N PHE A 17 -3.72 -8.70 -11.58
CA PHE A 17 -2.29 -8.44 -11.66
C PHE A 17 -1.66 -8.84 -10.32
N LEU A 18 -0.78 -9.83 -10.36
CA LEU A 18 -0.04 -10.34 -9.23
C LEU A 18 1.14 -9.41 -8.92
N PHE A 19 1.44 -9.28 -7.63
CA PHE A 19 2.56 -8.51 -7.10
C PHE A 19 3.05 -9.14 -5.78
N GLY A 20 4.23 -8.75 -5.33
CA GLY A 20 4.87 -9.28 -4.13
C GLY A 20 5.08 -10.79 -4.23
N TRP A 21 4.82 -11.52 -3.15
CA TRP A 21 5.00 -12.97 -3.12
C TRP A 21 4.11 -13.73 -4.12
N ALA A 22 2.96 -13.16 -4.51
CA ALA A 22 2.08 -13.78 -5.50
C ALA A 22 2.63 -13.68 -6.94
N ASP A 23 3.54 -12.73 -7.21
CA ASP A 23 4.22 -12.55 -8.50
C ASP A 23 5.51 -13.40 -8.56
N SER A 24 5.40 -14.69 -8.31
CA SER A 24 6.57 -15.59 -8.38
C SER A 24 6.92 -15.91 -9.85
N PRO A 25 8.21 -15.96 -10.24
CA PRO A 25 9.40 -15.84 -9.40
C PRO A 25 9.95 -14.41 -9.21
N LEU A 26 9.35 -13.40 -9.84
CA LEU A 26 9.93 -12.06 -9.96
C LEU A 26 9.74 -11.17 -8.72
N HIS A 27 8.73 -11.47 -7.91
CA HIS A 27 8.37 -10.81 -6.67
C HIS A 27 8.26 -9.28 -6.75
N ARG A 28 7.77 -8.74 -7.88
CA ARG A 28 7.74 -7.30 -8.14
C ARG A 28 6.73 -6.60 -7.23
N GLY A 29 7.09 -5.43 -6.71
CA GLY A 29 6.19 -4.61 -5.88
C GLY A 29 5.01 -4.03 -6.67
N LEU A 30 3.92 -3.66 -5.97
CA LEU A 30 2.71 -3.11 -6.60
C LEU A 30 3.00 -1.83 -7.40
N ALA A 31 3.82 -0.94 -6.86
CA ALA A 31 4.20 0.29 -7.55
C ALA A 31 4.96 0.02 -8.85
N GLN A 32 5.85 -0.97 -8.87
CA GLN A 32 6.56 -1.40 -10.08
C GLN A 32 5.57 -1.96 -11.11
N ARG A 33 4.69 -2.88 -10.72
CA ARG A 33 3.67 -3.45 -11.61
C ARG A 33 2.79 -2.35 -12.22
N ARG A 34 2.35 -1.37 -11.43
CA ARG A 34 1.60 -0.21 -11.93
C ARG A 34 2.39 0.64 -12.93
N LYS A 35 3.71 0.75 -12.79
CA LYS A 35 4.58 1.46 -13.76
C LYS A 35 4.65 0.72 -15.09
N GLU A 36 4.88 -0.60 -15.05
CA GLU A 36 4.92 -1.46 -16.24
C GLU A 36 3.64 -1.36 -17.06
N MET A 37 2.48 -1.30 -16.39
CA MET A 37 1.18 -1.17 -17.04
C MET A 37 0.85 0.27 -17.51
N SER A 38 1.75 1.24 -17.31
CA SER A 38 1.44 2.66 -17.50
C SER A 38 0.16 3.12 -16.76
N TRP A 39 -0.19 2.47 -15.64
CA TRP A 39 -1.49 2.64 -14.97
C TRP A 39 -1.73 4.07 -14.45
N PHE A 40 -0.67 4.87 -14.32
CA PHE A 40 -0.73 6.26 -13.88
C PHE A 40 -1.02 7.26 -15.00
N LYS A 41 -1.02 6.83 -16.28
CA LYS A 41 -1.36 7.71 -17.40
C LYS A 41 -2.85 8.03 -17.33
N LYS A 42 -3.23 9.26 -17.67
CA LYS A 42 -4.64 9.71 -17.69
C LYS A 42 -5.50 8.87 -18.66
N ASN A 43 -4.89 8.43 -19.76
CA ASN A 43 -5.44 7.48 -20.72
C ASN A 43 -4.38 6.41 -21.01
N PRO A 44 -4.30 5.32 -20.21
CA PRO A 44 -3.44 4.20 -20.56
C PRO A 44 -4.03 3.47 -21.76
N ASP A 45 -3.18 3.01 -22.68
CA ASP A 45 -3.62 2.13 -23.76
C ASP A 45 -3.88 0.73 -23.18
N LEU A 46 -5.15 0.49 -22.85
CA LEU A 46 -5.60 -0.76 -22.23
C LEU A 46 -5.32 -1.98 -23.12
N ASN A 47 -5.19 -1.80 -24.44
CA ASN A 47 -4.85 -2.89 -25.37
C ASN A 47 -3.41 -3.40 -25.19
N GLN A 48 -2.53 -2.58 -24.62
CA GLN A 48 -1.14 -2.95 -24.35
C GLN A 48 -0.95 -3.56 -22.95
N ILE A 49 -1.98 -3.50 -22.10
CA ILE A 49 -1.92 -4.05 -20.74
C ILE A 49 -2.27 -5.54 -20.78
N ARG A 50 -1.31 -6.37 -20.37
CA ARG A 50 -1.53 -7.82 -20.22
C ARG A 50 -1.69 -8.17 -18.74
N PRO A 51 -2.88 -8.64 -18.33
CA PRO A 51 -3.06 -9.17 -16.98
C PRO A 51 -2.38 -10.53 -16.83
N ASP A 52 -2.09 -10.89 -15.57
CA ASP A 52 -1.56 -12.22 -15.26
C ASP A 52 -2.67 -13.27 -15.33
N LEU A 53 -3.91 -12.88 -14.99
CA LEU A 53 -5.11 -13.72 -15.11
C LEU A 53 -6.32 -12.89 -15.57
N GLY A 54 -7.23 -13.50 -16.34
CA GLY A 54 -8.47 -12.89 -16.82
C GLY A 54 -8.32 -12.04 -18.11
N PRO A 55 -9.42 -11.47 -18.62
CA PRO A 55 -9.41 -10.64 -19.84
C PRO A 55 -8.69 -9.30 -19.63
N PRO A 56 -8.26 -8.60 -20.70
CA PRO A 56 -7.68 -7.25 -20.60
C PRO A 56 -8.62 -6.25 -19.90
N PRO A 57 -8.07 -5.28 -19.16
CA PRO A 57 -8.89 -4.34 -18.37
C PRO A 57 -9.77 -3.44 -19.25
N GLY A 58 -11.01 -3.22 -18.79
CA GLY A 58 -11.95 -2.26 -19.38
C GLY A 58 -11.74 -0.81 -18.93
N ARG A 59 -12.63 0.12 -19.33
CA ARG A 59 -12.54 1.56 -18.99
C ARG A 59 -12.41 1.78 -17.49
N GLN A 60 -11.42 2.60 -17.09
CA GLN A 60 -11.06 2.86 -15.71
C GLN A 60 -12.05 3.77 -14.97
N TYR A 61 -12.13 3.57 -13.65
CA TYR A 61 -12.55 4.57 -12.66
C TYR A 61 -11.37 4.82 -11.71
N GLY A 62 -11.07 6.09 -11.43
CA GLY A 62 -10.03 6.47 -10.48
C GLY A 62 -9.94 7.99 -10.32
N LEU A 63 -10.00 8.46 -9.06
CA LEU A 63 -9.82 9.86 -8.70
C LEU A 63 -8.42 10.05 -8.11
N THR A 64 -7.61 10.93 -8.68
CA THR A 64 -6.39 11.43 -8.03
C THR A 64 -6.64 12.87 -7.61
N GLY A 65 -6.39 13.19 -6.33
CA GLY A 65 -6.58 14.54 -5.80
C GLY A 65 -5.74 15.59 -6.52
N HIS A 66 -6.29 16.79 -6.68
CA HIS A 66 -5.62 17.96 -7.25
C HIS A 66 -5.03 18.86 -6.14
N GLY A 67 -3.94 19.58 -6.41
CA GLY A 67 -3.42 20.62 -5.52
C GLY A 67 -2.46 20.15 -4.40
N LEU A 68 -2.57 20.75 -3.21
CA LEU A 68 -1.65 20.60 -2.07
C LEU A 68 -1.37 19.13 -1.70
N GLY A 69 -2.42 18.31 -1.66
CA GLY A 69 -2.29 16.88 -1.37
C GLY A 69 -1.32 16.15 -2.28
N ARG A 70 -1.39 16.43 -3.58
CA ARG A 70 -0.49 15.82 -4.56
C ARG A 70 0.95 16.26 -4.35
N SER A 71 1.18 17.52 -3.98
CA SER A 71 2.53 18.01 -3.65
C SER A 71 3.13 17.27 -2.46
N ILE A 72 2.36 17.12 -1.38
CA ILE A 72 2.76 16.39 -0.18
C ILE A 72 3.01 14.91 -0.51
N ALA A 73 2.08 14.25 -1.21
CA ALA A 73 2.24 12.86 -1.64
C ALA A 73 3.47 12.67 -2.54
N SER A 74 3.77 13.60 -3.45
CA SER A 74 4.99 13.54 -4.25
C SER A 74 6.26 13.66 -3.40
N ALA A 75 6.26 14.54 -2.40
CA ALA A 75 7.43 14.80 -1.56
C ALA A 75 7.78 13.65 -0.59
N ILE A 76 6.78 12.90 -0.09
CA ILE A 76 7.03 11.80 0.85
C ILE A 76 7.18 10.43 0.18
N ARG A 77 6.85 10.32 -1.10
CA ARG A 77 6.98 9.08 -1.87
C ARG A 77 8.44 8.64 -1.92
N GLU A 78 8.70 7.38 -1.60
CA GLU A 78 10.04 6.78 -1.61
C GLU A 78 10.84 7.06 -2.89
N SER A 79 10.18 7.04 -4.05
CA SER A 79 10.85 7.25 -5.34
C SER A 79 11.31 8.68 -5.60
N THR A 80 11.05 9.61 -4.68
CA THR A 80 11.47 11.00 -4.76
C THR A 80 12.69 11.20 -3.86
N ASP A 81 13.63 12.05 -4.28
CA ASP A 81 14.76 12.42 -3.43
C ASP A 81 14.27 13.05 -2.12
N GLY A 82 14.80 12.59 -0.98
CA GLY A 82 14.31 12.94 0.35
C GLY A 82 12.93 12.36 0.73
N GLY A 83 12.41 11.41 -0.06
CA GLY A 83 11.21 10.64 0.26
C GLY A 83 11.41 9.67 1.44
N ILE A 84 10.32 9.11 1.95
CA ILE A 84 10.38 8.19 3.09
C ILE A 84 10.57 6.75 2.57
N LEU A 85 11.62 6.08 3.05
CA LEU A 85 11.95 4.69 2.69
C LEU A 85 10.75 3.75 2.91
N GLY A 86 10.44 2.92 1.90
CA GLY A 86 9.32 1.98 1.94
C GLY A 86 7.92 2.61 1.90
N VAL A 87 7.78 3.93 1.69
CA VAL A 87 6.47 4.60 1.65
C VAL A 87 5.98 4.77 0.22
N GLN A 88 4.88 4.10 -0.08
CA GLN A 88 4.05 4.36 -1.26
C GLN A 88 2.86 5.22 -0.83
N VAL A 89 2.52 6.24 -1.62
CA VAL A 89 1.52 7.23 -1.21
C VAL A 89 0.64 7.70 -2.36
N LEU A 90 -0.60 8.04 -2.03
CA LEU A 90 -1.56 8.74 -2.87
C LEU A 90 -2.24 9.85 -2.05
N ALA A 91 -2.71 10.90 -2.73
CA ALA A 91 -3.59 11.90 -2.14
C ALA A 91 -5.00 11.78 -2.71
N LEU A 92 -6.00 11.74 -1.84
CA LEU A 92 -7.40 11.55 -2.17
C LEU A 92 -8.25 12.66 -1.53
N PRO A 93 -9.28 13.19 -2.21
CA PRO A 93 -10.28 14.00 -1.54
C PRO A 93 -11.13 13.10 -0.62
N HIS A 94 -11.39 13.54 0.61
CA HIS A 94 -12.24 12.83 1.58
C HIS A 94 -12.87 13.85 2.55
N ASP A 95 -14.21 13.89 2.61
CA ASP A 95 -15.01 14.73 3.52
C ASP A 95 -14.55 16.20 3.62
N GLY A 96 -14.40 16.85 2.46
CA GLY A 96 -13.98 18.26 2.38
C GLY A 96 -12.51 18.51 2.76
N ALA A 97 -11.74 17.44 3.01
CA ALA A 97 -10.32 17.46 3.28
C ALA A 97 -9.55 16.65 2.22
N VAL A 98 -8.24 16.58 2.41
CA VAL A 98 -7.35 15.72 1.64
C VAL A 98 -6.80 14.66 2.57
N GLU A 99 -6.94 13.40 2.17
CA GLU A 99 -6.31 12.26 2.80
C GLU A 99 -4.99 11.90 2.11
N ILE A 100 -3.93 11.74 2.90
CA ILE A 100 -2.62 11.26 2.42
C ILE A 100 -2.52 9.77 2.75
N ALA A 101 -3.06 8.94 1.88
CA ALA A 101 -3.11 7.49 2.05
C ALA A 101 -1.75 6.87 1.72
N CYS A 102 -1.15 6.19 2.71
CA CYS A 102 0.18 5.60 2.60
C CYS A 102 0.13 4.09 2.81
N ASN A 103 0.74 3.33 1.89
CA ASN A 103 1.14 1.95 2.11
C ASN A 103 2.59 1.95 2.58
N VAL A 104 2.87 1.25 3.68
CA VAL A 104 4.21 1.13 4.25
C VAL A 104 4.72 -0.29 4.00
N GLU A 105 5.78 -0.40 3.20
CA GLU A 105 6.45 -1.65 2.93
C GLU A 105 7.45 -2.01 4.02
N SER A 106 7.68 -3.32 4.19
CA SER A 106 8.76 -3.83 5.02
C SER A 106 10.03 -3.89 4.18
N VAL A 107 11.00 -3.06 4.53
CA VAL A 107 12.25 -2.91 3.78
C VAL A 107 13.34 -3.72 4.45
N LYS A 108 14.08 -4.48 3.65
CA LYS A 108 15.19 -5.30 4.13
C LYS A 108 16.37 -4.42 4.53
N GLY A 109 16.99 -4.73 5.67
CA GLY A 109 18.20 -4.05 6.14
C GLY A 109 17.99 -3.20 7.38
N GLU A 110 18.98 -2.34 7.65
CA GLU A 110 18.97 -1.47 8.82
C GLU A 110 18.04 -0.27 8.64
N PRO A 111 17.35 0.16 9.71
CA PRO A 111 16.50 1.33 9.64
C PRO A 111 17.32 2.62 9.48
N PRO A 112 16.76 3.66 8.83
CA PRO A 112 17.38 4.98 8.75
C PRO A 112 17.57 5.66 10.12
N SER A 113 16.82 5.24 11.14
CA SER A 113 16.86 5.79 12.50
C SER A 113 16.40 4.76 13.53
N SER A 114 16.87 4.88 14.76
CA SER A 114 16.62 3.90 15.84
C SER A 114 15.17 3.83 16.32
N ASP A 115 14.36 4.83 15.99
CA ASP A 115 12.92 4.89 16.29
C ASP A 115 12.05 4.08 15.32
N TRP A 116 12.64 3.58 14.22
CA TRP A 116 11.91 2.73 13.28
C TRP A 116 11.75 1.32 13.84
N PRO A 117 10.53 0.75 13.83
CA PRO A 117 10.32 -0.63 14.23
C PRO A 117 11.13 -1.59 13.35
N THR A 118 11.81 -2.52 14.00
CA THR A 118 12.54 -3.61 13.35
C THR A 118 11.98 -4.97 13.77
N PHE A 119 12.14 -5.95 12.88
CA PHE A 119 11.76 -7.34 13.07
C PHE A 119 12.53 -8.25 12.11
N ASN A 120 12.48 -9.56 12.32
CA ASN A 120 13.19 -10.54 11.48
C ASN A 120 12.21 -11.44 10.73
N ILE A 121 12.48 -11.67 9.44
CA ILE A 121 11.82 -12.72 8.64
C ILE A 121 12.90 -13.67 8.14
N GLY A 122 12.83 -14.95 8.51
CA GLY A 122 13.81 -15.96 8.08
C GLY A 122 15.26 -15.62 8.48
N GLY A 123 15.44 -15.02 9.65
CA GLY A 123 16.77 -14.58 10.14
C GLY A 123 17.32 -13.32 9.45
N GLN A 124 16.57 -12.70 8.53
CA GLN A 124 16.96 -11.45 7.87
C GLN A 124 16.25 -10.26 8.54
N PRO A 125 16.96 -9.15 8.79
CA PRO A 125 16.37 -7.97 9.41
C PRO A 125 15.54 -7.16 8.40
N TYR A 126 14.39 -6.69 8.87
CA TYR A 126 13.51 -5.78 8.17
C TYR A 126 13.12 -4.62 9.09
N CYS A 127 12.85 -3.48 8.49
CA CYS A 127 12.31 -2.30 9.14
C CYS A 127 11.14 -1.72 8.33
N HIS A 128 10.38 -0.83 8.94
CA HIS A 128 9.35 -0.08 8.21
C HIS A 128 9.19 1.32 8.81
N ALA A 129 8.75 2.27 8.00
CA ALA A 129 8.48 3.63 8.49
C ALA A 129 7.36 3.60 9.54
N PRO A 130 7.53 4.21 10.72
CA PRO A 130 6.44 4.33 11.68
C PRO A 130 5.46 5.42 11.22
N ALA A 131 4.18 5.25 11.59
CA ALA A 131 3.13 6.23 11.27
C ALA A 131 3.46 7.64 11.81
N SER A 132 4.19 7.73 12.92
CA SER A 132 4.65 8.99 13.50
C SER A 132 5.60 9.77 12.58
N VAL A 133 6.55 9.08 11.92
CA VAL A 133 7.49 9.70 10.97
C VAL A 133 6.73 10.24 9.75
N ILE A 134 5.80 9.46 9.21
CA ILE A 134 4.97 9.87 8.07
C ILE A 134 4.11 11.08 8.45
N THR A 135 3.41 11.00 9.58
CA THR A 135 2.52 12.07 10.08
C THR A 135 3.30 13.37 10.31
N LYS A 136 4.45 13.28 10.98
CA LYS A 136 5.32 14.44 11.22
C LYS A 136 5.73 15.09 9.91
N ARG A 137 6.17 14.29 8.93
CA ARG A 137 6.60 14.80 7.63
C ARG A 137 5.45 15.44 6.84
N VAL A 138 4.25 14.86 6.88
CA VAL A 138 3.05 15.45 6.26
C VAL A 138 2.72 16.79 6.92
N SER A 139 2.74 16.88 8.24
CA SER A 139 2.51 18.13 8.97
C SER A 139 3.53 19.22 8.63
N GLU A 140 4.82 18.87 8.56
CA GLU A 140 5.90 19.80 8.17
C GLU A 140 5.70 20.37 6.77
N LEU A 141 5.20 19.56 5.82
CA LEU A 141 4.95 19.98 4.44
C LEU A 141 3.64 20.77 4.29
N ALA A 142 2.65 20.50 5.14
CA ALA A 142 1.35 21.16 5.13
C ALA A 142 1.36 22.54 5.81
N ALA A 143 2.08 22.67 6.93
CA ALA A 143 2.06 23.89 7.76
C ALA A 143 2.43 25.18 7.02
N PRO A 144 3.47 25.24 6.16
CA PRO A 144 3.80 26.44 5.39
C PRO A 144 2.72 26.84 4.35
N LYS A 145 1.75 25.96 4.11
CA LYS A 145 0.64 26.17 3.18
C LYS A 145 -0.68 26.50 3.90
N GLY A 146 -0.62 26.74 5.22
CA GLY A 146 -1.78 27.06 6.05
C GLY A 146 -2.74 25.88 6.24
N ALA A 147 -2.27 24.65 6.03
CA ALA A 147 -3.05 23.44 6.20
C ALA A 147 -2.61 22.69 7.45
N GLU A 148 -3.58 22.22 8.22
CA GLU A 148 -3.37 21.43 9.44
C GLU A 148 -3.69 19.96 9.18
N THR A 149 -3.01 19.06 9.90
CA THR A 149 -3.31 17.64 9.92
C THR A 149 -4.35 17.34 10.99
N LYS A 150 -5.47 16.71 10.62
CA LYS A 150 -6.56 16.40 11.55
C LYS A 150 -6.31 15.16 12.42
N GLY A 151 -5.51 14.22 11.92
CA GLY A 151 -5.22 12.96 12.59
C GLY A 151 -4.61 11.93 11.64
N THR A 152 -4.28 10.76 12.20
CA THR A 152 -3.70 9.63 11.46
C THR A 152 -4.43 8.34 11.86
N ALA A 153 -4.82 7.56 10.86
CA ALA A 153 -5.42 6.25 11.00
C ALA A 153 -4.45 5.17 10.50
N ILE A 154 -4.39 4.03 11.19
CA ILE A 154 -3.66 2.85 10.70
C ILE A 154 -4.71 1.85 10.22
N VAL A 155 -4.76 1.63 8.91
CA VAL A 155 -5.64 0.61 8.31
C VAL A 155 -4.90 -0.72 8.26
N GLY A 156 -5.39 -1.70 9.02
CA GLY A 156 -4.81 -3.06 9.09
C GLY A 156 -4.00 -3.30 10.36
N PHE A 157 -2.88 -4.00 10.22
CA PHE A 157 -2.06 -4.47 11.34
C PHE A 157 -0.58 -4.20 11.06
N THR A 158 0.18 -3.89 12.11
CA THR A 158 1.64 -3.88 12.05
C THR A 158 2.19 -5.31 11.87
N PRO A 159 3.43 -5.50 11.39
CA PRO A 159 4.02 -6.84 11.27
C PRO A 159 4.01 -7.65 12.58
N ARG A 160 4.21 -6.99 13.73
CA ARG A 160 4.14 -7.65 15.05
C ARG A 160 2.72 -8.09 15.40
N GLU A 161 1.72 -7.26 15.12
CA GLU A 161 0.32 -7.62 15.32
C GLU A 161 -0.12 -8.75 14.38
N CYS A 162 0.26 -8.68 13.10
CA CYS A 162 0.04 -9.76 12.14
C CYS A 162 0.58 -11.10 12.66
N ARG A 163 1.80 -11.11 13.19
CA ARG A 163 2.42 -12.30 13.79
C ARG A 163 1.60 -12.82 14.96
N GLY A 164 1.24 -11.95 15.92
CA GLY A 164 0.47 -12.35 17.09
C GLY A 164 -0.91 -12.92 16.73
N LEU A 165 -1.58 -12.33 15.73
CA LEU A 165 -2.87 -12.83 15.23
C LEU A 165 -2.72 -14.18 14.52
N ALA A 166 -1.64 -14.37 13.75
CA ALA A 166 -1.34 -15.64 13.10
C ALA A 166 -1.03 -16.75 14.12
N GLU A 167 -0.19 -16.47 15.13
CA GLU A 167 0.12 -17.41 16.22
C GLU A 167 -1.15 -17.78 17.00
N LEU A 168 -2.02 -16.81 17.29
CA LEU A 168 -3.30 -17.05 17.93
C LEU A 168 -4.22 -17.94 17.08
N ALA A 169 -4.36 -17.63 15.79
CA ALA A 169 -5.17 -18.42 14.87
C ALA A 169 -4.69 -19.87 14.76
N LEU A 170 -3.37 -20.09 14.70
CA LEU A 170 -2.76 -21.42 14.72
C LEU A 170 -3.05 -22.16 16.02
N SER A 171 -2.90 -21.51 17.18
CA SER A 171 -3.17 -22.12 18.48
C SER A 171 -4.62 -22.57 18.67
N ARG A 172 -5.55 -21.97 17.92
CA ARG A 172 -7.00 -22.22 17.98
C ARG A 172 -7.54 -22.96 16.75
N ASN A 173 -6.67 -23.33 15.82
CA ASN A 173 -7.03 -23.97 14.55
C ASN A 173 -8.10 -23.19 13.74
N ILE A 174 -7.97 -21.86 13.67
CA ILE A 174 -8.92 -20.98 12.97
C ILE A 174 -8.37 -20.64 11.57
N GLY A 175 -8.98 -21.20 10.53
CA GLY A 175 -8.54 -20.99 9.13
C GLY A 175 -8.90 -19.63 8.53
N GLU A 176 -9.97 -18.98 9.00
CA GLU A 176 -10.47 -17.71 8.45
C GLU A 176 -10.59 -16.61 9.52
N PHE A 177 -9.60 -16.52 10.41
CA PHE A 177 -9.60 -15.60 11.56
C PHE A 177 -9.86 -14.13 11.17
N TRP A 178 -9.44 -13.73 9.95
CA TRP A 178 -9.65 -12.39 9.41
C TRP A 178 -11.12 -12.08 9.05
N ARG A 179 -11.96 -13.08 8.77
CA ARG A 179 -13.40 -12.87 8.49
C ARG A 179 -14.22 -12.57 9.74
N GLU A 180 -13.76 -13.07 10.88
CA GLU A 180 -14.41 -12.85 12.19
C GLU A 180 -14.01 -11.49 12.80
N GLN A 181 -12.94 -10.86 12.30
CA GLN A 181 -12.50 -9.54 12.69
C GLN A 181 -13.42 -8.46 12.11
N ARG A 182 -14.50 -8.14 12.84
CA ARG A 182 -15.42 -7.01 12.51
C ARG A 182 -14.79 -5.62 12.67
N ARG A 183 -13.54 -5.54 13.16
CA ARG A 183 -12.84 -4.29 13.41
C ARG A 183 -11.72 -4.13 12.40
N ILE A 184 -12.04 -3.52 11.26
CA ILE A 184 -11.05 -2.66 10.60
C ILE A 184 -10.75 -1.59 11.66
N ARG A 185 -9.53 -1.59 12.21
CA ARG A 185 -9.06 -0.41 12.93
C ARG A 185 -8.98 0.69 11.87
N MET A 186 -9.92 1.61 11.93
CA MET A 186 -9.84 2.93 11.28
C MET A 186 -9.47 3.90 12.38
#